data_AF-A0A1H0W4I2-F1
#
_entry.id   AF-A0A1H0W4I2-F1
#
_cell.length_a   1.000
_cell.length_b   1.000
_cell.length_c   1.000
_cell.angle_alpha   90.00
_cell.angle_beta   90.00
_cell.angle_gamma   90.00
#
_symmetry.space_group_name_H-M   'P 1'
#
loop_
_entity.id
_entity.type
_entity.pdbx_description
1 polymer ?
#
loop_
_entity_poly.entity_id
_entity_poly.type
_entity_poly.pdbx_seq_one_letter_code
_entity_poly.pdbx_strand_id
1 'polypeptide(L)'
;MDMSNKNQRELLYNIVNNRISFSKVKMLDCTSLVMFYCTSFMKDSIYYLEDYNTVVIAEFDENKLYVQDIFSTKDIKLDIIIDEIINDEIKEVILGFTPNENLFYEERLFKDEDTTLFVKGIERNIFSVDKLMFPILSHA
;
A
#
# COMPACT_ATOMS: atom_id res chain seq x y z
N MET A 1 -12.90 3.76 -7.22
CA MET A 1 -12.62 4.11 -8.62
C MET A 1 -13.10 2.97 -9.50
N ASP A 2 -13.70 3.28 -10.64
CA ASP A 2 -14.11 2.33 -11.67
C ASP A 2 -12.98 2.13 -12.71
N MET A 3 -12.34 0.97 -12.67
CA MET A 3 -11.25 0.61 -13.58
C MET A 3 -11.71 0.24 -14.98
N SER A 4 -13.02 0.15 -15.26
CA SER A 4 -13.56 0.08 -16.62
C SER A 4 -13.56 1.45 -17.32
N ASN A 5 -13.53 2.55 -16.55
CA ASN A 5 -13.45 3.91 -17.05
C ASN A 5 -12.02 4.31 -17.44
N LYS A 6 -11.83 4.72 -18.70
CA LYS A 6 -10.51 5.12 -19.23
C LYS A 6 -9.89 6.30 -18.47
N ASN A 7 -10.66 7.32 -18.15
CA ASN A 7 -10.14 8.53 -17.48
C ASN A 7 -9.69 8.21 -16.05
N GLN A 8 -10.40 7.30 -15.36
CA GLN A 8 -10.01 6.87 -14.02
C GLN A 8 -8.77 5.98 -14.03
N ARG A 9 -8.61 5.12 -15.05
CA ARG A 9 -7.35 4.38 -15.25
C ARG A 9 -6.17 5.31 -15.54
N GLU A 10 -6.36 6.34 -16.37
CA GLU A 10 -5.32 7.34 -16.66
C GLU A 10 -4.97 8.16 -15.41
N LEU A 11 -5.97 8.50 -14.58
CA LEU A 11 -5.74 9.17 -13.30
C LEU A 11 -4.87 8.31 -12.37
N LEU A 12 -5.23 7.03 -12.18
CA LEU A 12 -4.45 6.09 -11.38
C LEU A 12 -3.01 6.00 -11.90
N TYR A 13 -2.85 5.79 -13.21
CA TYR A 13 -1.54 5.72 -13.86
C TYR A 13 -0.68 6.95 -13.55
N ASN A 14 -1.26 8.14 -13.70
CA ASN A 14 -0.56 9.41 -13.47
C ASN A 14 -0.16 9.59 -12.00
N ILE A 15 -1.05 9.25 -11.05
CA ILE A 15 -0.75 9.36 -9.62
C ILE A 15 0.37 8.38 -9.24
N VAL A 16 0.29 7.11 -9.67
CA VAL A 16 1.32 6.10 -9.38
C VAL A 16 2.68 6.54 -9.95
N ASN A 17 2.71 7.06 -11.18
CA ASN A 17 3.97 7.45 -11.83
C ASN A 17 4.65 8.67 -11.17
N ASN A 18 3.87 9.57 -10.57
CA ASN A 18 4.36 10.80 -9.92
C ASN A 18 4.33 10.72 -8.40
N ARG A 19 4.20 9.52 -7.84
CA ARG A 19 3.96 9.32 -6.40
C ARG A 19 5.12 9.73 -5.51
N ILE A 20 4.78 10.23 -4.33
CA ILE A 20 5.63 10.13 -3.14
C ILE A 20 5.51 8.72 -2.54
N SER A 21 6.45 8.34 -1.66
CA SER A 21 6.43 7.01 -1.05
C SER A 21 5.96 7.09 0.39
N PHE A 22 4.98 6.28 0.75
CA PHE A 22 4.57 6.06 2.15
C PHE A 22 5.33 4.91 2.81
N SER A 23 6.08 4.13 2.02
CA SER A 23 6.81 2.94 2.45
C SER A 23 8.31 3.19 2.56
N LYS A 24 8.94 2.64 3.60
CA LYS A 24 10.41 2.60 3.76
C LYS A 24 11.08 1.79 2.64
N VAL A 25 10.38 0.80 2.08
CA VAL A 25 10.82 0.02 0.93
C VAL A 25 10.00 0.42 -0.30
N LYS A 26 10.65 1.12 -1.24
CA LYS A 26 10.01 1.60 -2.48
C LYS A 26 10.38 0.71 -3.65
N MET A 27 9.38 0.16 -4.33
CA MET A 27 9.57 -0.43 -5.65
C MET A 27 9.65 0.68 -6.70
N LEU A 28 10.69 0.71 -7.51
CA LEU A 28 10.82 1.62 -8.66
C LEU A 28 10.13 1.01 -9.89
N ASP A 29 9.66 1.87 -10.80
CA ASP A 29 9.05 1.45 -12.07
C ASP A 29 7.89 0.44 -11.94
N CYS A 30 7.10 0.57 -10.86
CA CYS A 30 6.02 -0.35 -10.50
C CYS A 30 4.70 -0.15 -11.23
N THR A 31 4.57 0.89 -12.06
CA THR A 31 3.27 1.34 -12.58
C THR A 31 2.53 0.23 -13.31
N SER A 32 3.21 -0.54 -14.17
CA SER A 32 2.59 -1.65 -14.91
C SER A 32 2.04 -2.73 -13.99
N LEU A 33 2.76 -3.05 -12.91
CA LEU A 33 2.33 -4.06 -11.95
C LEU A 33 1.13 -3.56 -11.15
N VAL A 34 1.21 -2.34 -10.59
CA VAL A 34 0.08 -1.72 -9.88
C VAL A 34 -1.17 -1.67 -10.77
N MET A 35 -1.01 -1.29 -12.05
CA MET A 35 -2.11 -1.29 -13.01
C MET A 35 -2.66 -2.70 -13.26
N PHE A 36 -1.82 -3.73 -13.30
CA PHE A 36 -2.26 -5.12 -13.45
C PHE A 36 -3.14 -5.57 -12.26
N TYR A 37 -2.68 -5.32 -11.02
CA TYR A 37 -3.46 -5.59 -9.81
C TYR A 37 -4.83 -4.87 -9.85
N CYS A 38 -4.79 -3.56 -10.11
CA CYS A 38 -5.97 -2.69 -10.11
C CYS A 38 -6.93 -2.98 -11.26
N THR A 39 -6.48 -3.44 -12.42
CA THR A 39 -7.38 -3.76 -13.54
C THR A 39 -7.87 -5.20 -13.54
N SER A 40 -7.44 -6.00 -12.57
CA SER A 40 -7.77 -7.42 -12.45
C SER A 40 -8.50 -7.70 -11.12
N PHE A 41 -7.79 -8.26 -10.14
CA PHE A 41 -8.38 -8.82 -8.90
C PHE A 41 -8.62 -7.78 -7.81
N MET A 42 -7.93 -6.63 -7.84
CA MET A 42 -8.15 -5.52 -6.90
C MET A 42 -9.01 -4.39 -7.49
N LYS A 43 -9.73 -4.64 -8.58
CA LYS A 43 -10.49 -3.60 -9.31
C LYS A 43 -11.57 -2.91 -8.48
N ASP A 44 -12.08 -3.58 -7.46
CA ASP A 44 -13.13 -3.10 -6.57
C ASP A 44 -12.57 -2.52 -5.24
N SER A 45 -11.24 -2.56 -5.08
CA SER A 45 -10.52 -2.24 -3.83
C SER A 45 -9.78 -0.89 -3.91
N ILE A 46 -10.25 0.04 -4.75
CA ILE A 46 -9.52 1.28 -5.10
C ILE A 46 -10.34 2.50 -4.69
N TYR A 47 -9.82 3.30 -3.77
CA TYR A 47 -10.46 4.49 -3.22
C TYR A 47 -9.68 5.72 -3.63
N TYR A 48 -10.37 6.73 -4.15
CA TYR A 48 -9.76 8.00 -4.54
C TYR A 48 -10.26 9.11 -3.61
N LEU A 49 -9.32 9.74 -2.91
CA LEU A 49 -9.57 10.87 -2.03
C LEU A 49 -9.26 12.15 -2.81
N GLU A 50 -10.30 12.81 -3.31
CA GLU A 50 -10.19 13.94 -4.23
C GLU A 50 -9.42 15.12 -3.61
N ASP A 51 -9.74 15.47 -2.36
CA ASP A 51 -9.14 16.59 -1.63
C ASP A 51 -7.61 16.45 -1.51
N TYR A 52 -7.13 15.21 -1.44
CA TYR A 52 -5.73 14.89 -1.25
C TYR A 52 -5.02 14.39 -2.52
N ASN A 53 -5.73 14.28 -3.65
CA ASN A 53 -5.22 13.68 -4.89
C ASN A 53 -4.47 12.35 -4.61
N THR A 54 -5.12 11.48 -3.83
CA THR A 54 -4.53 10.27 -3.25
C THR A 54 -5.38 9.05 -3.59
N VAL A 55 -4.73 7.99 -4.04
CA VAL A 55 -5.35 6.68 -4.23
C VAL A 55 -4.93 5.76 -3.10
N VAL A 56 -5.89 5.11 -2.47
CA VAL A 56 -5.68 4.04 -1.51
C VAL A 56 -6.16 2.74 -2.15
N ILE A 57 -5.31 1.71 -2.15
CA ILE A 57 -5.73 0.36 -2.49
C ILE A 57 -5.95 -0.37 -1.18
N ALA A 58 -7.20 -0.69 -0.85
CA ALA A 58 -7.55 -1.28 0.42
C ALA A 58 -8.73 -2.25 0.34
N GLU A 59 -8.78 -3.20 1.26
CA GLU A 59 -9.84 -4.19 1.37
C GLU A 59 -10.44 -4.17 2.77
N PHE A 60 -11.77 -4.18 2.82
CA PHE A 60 -12.54 -4.27 4.05
C PHE A 60 -12.89 -5.73 4.31
N ASP A 61 -12.57 -6.20 5.51
CA ASP A 61 -12.86 -7.57 5.96
C ASP A 61 -13.28 -7.53 7.44
N GLU A 62 -14.58 -7.72 7.68
CA GLU A 62 -15.20 -7.58 8.99
C GLU A 62 -14.83 -6.25 9.68
N ASN A 63 -14.04 -6.32 10.77
CA ASN A 63 -13.60 -5.18 11.56
C ASN A 63 -12.17 -4.72 11.21
N LYS A 64 -11.66 -5.14 10.04
CA LYS A 64 -10.29 -4.87 9.59
C LYS A 64 -10.28 -4.13 8.27
N LEU A 65 -9.30 -3.24 8.15
CA LEU A 65 -8.95 -2.59 6.90
C LEU A 65 -7.54 -3.02 6.51
N TYR A 66 -7.41 -3.72 5.39
CA TYR A 66 -6.13 -4.08 4.79
C TYR A 66 -5.74 -3.03 3.76
N VAL A 67 -4.78 -2.17 4.08
CA VAL A 67 -4.26 -1.15 3.15
C VAL A 67 -3.07 -1.74 2.41
N GLN A 68 -3.28 -2.12 1.15
CA GLN A 68 -2.26 -2.77 0.31
C GLN A 68 -1.14 -1.79 -0.09
N ASP A 69 -1.52 -0.58 -0.53
CA ASP A 69 -0.59 0.52 -0.82
C ASP A 69 -1.34 1.86 -0.91
N ILE A 70 -0.59 2.97 -0.85
CA ILE A 70 -1.09 4.34 -0.98
C ILE A 70 -0.24 5.10 -1.98
N PHE A 71 -0.91 5.72 -2.95
CA PHE A 71 -0.28 6.55 -3.97
C PHE A 71 -0.79 7.98 -3.87
N SER A 72 0.09 8.91 -3.50
CA SER A 72 -0.22 10.34 -3.47
C SER A 72 0.84 11.14 -4.20
N THR A 73 0.43 12.28 -4.74
CA THR A 73 1.36 13.31 -5.26
C THR A 73 1.55 14.47 -4.27
N LYS A 74 0.83 14.44 -3.14
CA LYS A 74 0.91 15.45 -2.08
C LYS A 74 1.59 14.85 -0.86
N ASP A 75 2.31 15.69 -0.12
CA ASP A 75 2.81 15.34 1.21
C ASP A 75 1.66 15.42 2.23
N ILE A 76 1.18 14.27 2.67
CA ILE A 76 0.06 14.11 3.58
C ILE A 76 0.36 13.00 4.58
N LYS A 77 -0.09 13.17 5.82
CA LYS A 77 0.08 12.16 6.86
C LYS A 77 -0.78 10.93 6.58
N LEU A 78 -0.20 9.77 6.85
CA LEU A 78 -0.86 8.49 6.71
C LEU A 78 -2.15 8.41 7.52
N ASP A 79 -2.13 8.91 8.76
CA ASP A 79 -3.30 8.92 9.66
C ASP A 79 -4.50 9.66 9.05
N ILE A 80 -4.27 10.82 8.41
CA ILE A 80 -5.34 11.60 7.76
C ILE A 80 -5.96 10.77 6.63
N ILE A 81 -5.15 10.07 5.83
CA ILE A 81 -5.64 9.23 4.74
C ILE A 81 -6.46 8.05 5.28
N ILE A 82 -6.00 7.44 6.37
CA ILE A 82 -6.70 6.31 7.01
C ILE A 82 -8.03 6.78 7.62
N ASP A 83 -8.05 7.91 8.32
CA ASP A 83 -9.25 8.46 8.95
C ASP A 83 -10.38 8.75 7.94
N GLU A 84 -10.03 9.09 6.69
CA GLU A 84 -10.99 9.38 5.62
C GLU A 84 -11.64 8.12 5.01
N ILE A 85 -11.00 6.95 5.18
CA ILE A 85 -11.48 5.70 4.59
C ILE A 85 -12.13 4.76 5.61
N ILE A 86 -11.74 4.84 6.89
CA ILE A 86 -12.31 3.99 7.93
C ILE A 86 -13.76 4.37 8.26
N ASN A 87 -14.48 3.43 8.84
CA ASN A 87 -15.80 3.65 9.43
C ASN A 87 -15.80 3.16 10.89
N ASP A 88 -16.89 3.40 11.62
CA ASP A 88 -17.02 3.05 13.04
C ASP A 88 -16.90 1.54 13.36
N GLU A 89 -16.98 0.67 12.34
CA GLU A 89 -16.87 -0.79 12.51
C GLU A 89 -15.41 -1.27 12.51
N ILE A 90 -14.49 -0.47 11.95
CA ILE A 90 -13.07 -0.81 11.85
C ILE A 90 -12.38 -0.66 13.19
N LYS A 91 -11.72 -1.74 13.62
CA LYS A 91 -10.95 -1.82 14.88
C LYS A 91 -9.47 -2.02 14.67
N GLU A 92 -9.07 -2.45 13.47
CA GLU A 92 -7.68 -2.76 13.15
C GLU A 92 -7.37 -2.34 11.70
N VAL A 93 -6.26 -1.62 11.52
CA VAL A 93 -5.72 -1.27 10.20
C VAL A 93 -4.41 -2.03 10.00
N ILE A 94 -4.33 -2.80 8.93
CA ILE A 94 -3.18 -3.64 8.59
C ILE A 94 -2.55 -3.06 7.33
N LEU A 95 -1.29 -2.65 7.43
CA LEU A 95 -0.55 -2.11 6.31
C LEU A 95 0.19 -3.23 5.57
N GLY A 96 0.01 -3.29 4.26
CA GLY A 96 0.74 -4.16 3.33
C GLY A 96 2.15 -3.67 3.01
N PHE A 97 2.68 -2.72 3.78
CA PHE A 97 4.01 -2.14 3.61
C PHE A 97 4.53 -1.61 4.96
N THR A 98 5.85 -1.39 5.08
CA THR A 98 6.41 -0.73 6.26
C THR A 98 6.32 0.79 6.11
N PRO A 99 5.51 1.51 6.92
CA PRO A 99 5.34 2.96 6.74
C PRO A 99 6.60 3.74 7.11
N ASN A 100 6.78 4.92 6.50
CA ASN A 100 7.88 5.83 6.84
C ASN A 100 7.86 6.22 8.33
N GLU A 101 6.67 6.58 8.82
CA GLU A 101 6.40 6.84 10.24
C GLU A 101 5.76 5.60 10.86
N ASN A 102 6.47 4.92 11.77
CA ASN A 102 6.01 3.66 12.38
C ASN A 102 5.85 3.73 13.91
N LEU A 103 5.92 4.93 14.52
CA LEU A 103 5.87 5.12 15.97
C LEU A 103 4.57 4.61 16.63
N PHE A 104 3.45 4.64 15.89
CA PHE A 104 2.13 4.28 16.40
C PHE A 104 1.64 2.93 15.89
N TYR A 105 2.47 2.18 15.16
CA TYR A 105 2.10 0.89 14.60
C TYR A 105 2.74 -0.26 15.37
N GLU A 106 1.96 -1.32 15.58
CA GLU A 106 2.49 -2.58 16.08
C GLU A 106 3.07 -3.40 14.93
N GLU A 107 4.28 -3.92 15.12
CA GLU A 107 4.92 -4.82 14.16
C GLU A 107 4.52 -6.26 14.48
N ARG A 108 4.06 -7.00 13.47
CA ARG A 108 3.76 -8.43 13.58
C ARG A 108 4.54 -9.21 12.54
N LEU A 109 4.93 -10.43 12.88
CA LEU A 109 5.59 -11.32 11.94
C LEU A 109 4.61 -11.72 10.85
N PHE A 110 4.85 -11.23 9.63
CA PHE A 110 4.12 -11.65 8.44
C PHE A 110 4.62 -13.02 7.99
N LYS A 111 3.72 -14.00 7.91
CA LYS A 111 3.97 -15.33 7.37
C LYS A 111 2.89 -15.64 6.35
N ASP A 112 3.30 -15.77 5.11
CA ASP A 112 2.46 -16.27 4.04
C ASP A 112 3.21 -17.37 3.29
N GLU A 113 2.49 -18.27 2.62
CA GLU A 113 3.09 -19.35 1.85
C GLU A 113 4.03 -18.76 0.78
N ASP A 114 5.22 -19.33 0.63
CA ASP A 114 6.22 -18.91 -0.37
C ASP A 114 6.76 -17.46 -0.28
N THR A 115 6.55 -16.74 0.83
CA THR A 115 7.07 -15.36 1.03
C THR A 115 8.42 -15.27 1.76
N THR A 116 9.14 -16.39 1.90
CA THR A 116 10.42 -16.40 2.67
C THR A 116 11.57 -15.75 1.90
N LEU A 117 12.10 -14.66 2.44
CA LEU A 117 13.30 -13.99 1.92
C LEU A 117 14.59 -14.65 2.41
N PHE A 118 15.39 -15.18 1.47
CA PHE A 118 16.73 -15.69 1.76
C PHE A 118 17.80 -14.62 1.51
N VAL A 119 18.42 -14.13 2.58
CA VAL A 119 19.49 -13.11 2.50
C VAL A 119 20.87 -13.74 2.69
N LYS A 120 21.76 -13.53 1.73
CA LYS A 120 23.15 -14.00 1.83
C LYS A 120 23.99 -13.01 2.66
N GLY A 121 24.38 -13.43 3.86
CA GLY A 121 25.19 -12.64 4.80
C GLY A 121 24.32 -11.91 5.83
N ILE A 122 24.44 -12.30 7.10
CA ILE A 122 23.53 -11.87 8.18
C ILE A 122 23.84 -10.44 8.66
N GLU A 123 25.10 -10.02 8.61
CA GLU A 123 25.57 -8.76 9.23
C GLU A 123 25.09 -7.47 8.54
N ARG A 124 24.33 -7.60 7.43
CA ARG A 124 23.77 -6.46 6.67
C ARG A 124 22.28 -6.64 6.31
N ASN A 125 21.58 -7.56 6.97
CA ASN A 125 20.18 -7.77 6.65
C ASN A 125 19.30 -6.68 7.28
N ILE A 126 19.10 -5.59 6.54
CA ILE A 126 18.23 -4.47 6.91
C ILE A 126 16.78 -4.92 7.17
N PHE A 127 16.31 -5.99 6.52
CA PHE A 127 14.95 -6.49 6.72
C PHE A 127 14.76 -7.10 8.11
N SER A 128 15.81 -7.70 8.69
CA SER A 128 15.75 -8.21 10.06
C SER A 128 16.00 -7.14 11.12
N VAL A 129 16.90 -6.19 10.85
CA VAL A 129 17.29 -5.15 11.84
C VAL A 129 16.22 -4.07 11.93
N ASP A 130 15.79 -3.56 10.78
CA ASP A 130 14.80 -2.47 10.67
C ASP A 130 13.37 -3.00 10.51
N LYS A 131 13.19 -4.33 10.56
CA LYS A 131 11.91 -5.05 10.48
C LYS A 131 11.07 -4.62 9.28
N LEU A 132 11.73 -4.56 8.13
CA LEU A 132 11.12 -4.13 6.88
C LEU A 132 10.39 -5.30 6.20
N MET A 133 9.31 -4.98 5.50
CA MET A 133 8.70 -5.87 4.51
C MET A 133 8.76 -5.24 3.13
N PHE A 134 8.76 -6.08 2.09
CA PHE A 134 8.43 -5.61 0.75
C PHE A 134 6.93 -5.25 0.70
N PRO A 135 6.53 -4.16 0.01
CA PRO A 135 5.12 -3.85 -0.19
C PRO A 135 4.40 -5.02 -0.87
N ILE A 136 3.15 -5.32 -0.49
CA ILE A 136 2.41 -6.46 -1.03
C ILE A 136 2.24 -6.36 -2.56
N LEU A 137 2.08 -5.14 -3.09
CA LEU A 137 1.97 -4.91 -4.54
C LEU A 137 3.30 -5.06 -5.30
N SER A 138 4.38 -5.48 -4.64
CA SER A 138 5.65 -5.86 -5.28
C SER A 138 5.81 -7.35 -5.56
N HIS A 139 4.87 -8.17 -5.09
CA HIS A 139 4.79 -9.58 -5.49
C HIS A 139 4.18 -9.70 -6.90
N ALA A 140 4.53 -10.75 -7.64
CA ALA A 140 4.03 -11.06 -8.98
C ALA A 140 3.96 -12.58 -9.17
#